data_AF-A4XFJ7-F1
#
_entry.id   AF-A4XFJ7-F1
#
_cell.length_a   1.000
_cell.length_b   1.000
_cell.length_c   1.000
_cell.angle_alpha   90.00
_cell.angle_beta   90.00
_cell.angle_gamma   90.00
#
_symmetry.space_group_name_H-M   'P 1'
#
loop_
_entity.id
_entity.type
_entity.pdbx_description
1 polymer ?
#
loop_
_entity_poly.entity_id
_entity_poly.type
_entity_poly.pdbx_seq_one_letter_code
_entity_poly.pdbx_strand_id
1 'polypeptide(L)'
;MGYITTNLQEIADIVLKNISLPDLIKEIDIDGSEINVKIKPVTILPEIALKFTITSEAEKIVVLFDPAKSVIIYGFLLGKLKDEQIPGITLFKERLEIDLQKLLLQNIKGIKIQNVFVTSSGEIKIDFSCG
;
A
#
# COMPACT_ATOMS: atom_id res chain seq x y z
N MET A 1 -7.80 23.90 9.16
CA MET A 1 -7.53 22.67 8.39
C MET A 1 -6.03 22.47 8.40
N GLY A 2 -5.57 21.27 8.69
CA GLY A 2 -4.16 20.89 8.66
C GLY A 2 -3.90 19.93 7.50
N TYR A 3 -2.63 19.77 7.15
CA TYR A 3 -2.23 18.76 6.19
C TYR A 3 -0.92 18.10 6.60
N ILE A 4 -0.72 16.86 6.16
CA ILE A 4 0.55 16.15 6.23
C ILE A 4 0.96 15.83 4.79
N THR A 5 2.25 15.98 4.51
CA THR A 5 2.88 15.58 3.24
C THR A 5 4.02 14.62 3.53
N THR A 6 4.12 13.57 2.73
CA THR A 6 5.24 12.62 2.70
C THR A 6 5.38 12.11 1.27
N ASN A 7 6.29 11.16 1.03
CA ASN A 7 6.41 10.50 -0.25
C ASN A 7 6.53 8.98 -0.06
N LEU A 8 6.23 8.24 -1.11
CA LEU A 8 6.19 6.78 -1.08
C LEU A 8 7.54 6.15 -0.75
N GLN A 9 8.64 6.73 -1.24
CA GLN A 9 10.00 6.29 -0.94
C GLN A 9 10.30 6.37 0.56
N GLU A 10 9.95 7.49 1.20
CA GLU A 10 10.16 7.71 2.64
C GLU A 10 9.39 6.68 3.47
N ILE A 11 8.12 6.45 3.14
CA ILE A 11 7.30 5.44 3.83
C ILE A 11 7.94 4.06 3.68
N ALA A 12 8.33 3.68 2.46
CA ALA A 12 8.94 2.39 2.22
C ALA A 12 10.28 2.24 2.95
N ASP A 13 11.14 3.25 2.93
CA ASP A 13 12.41 3.23 3.66
C ASP A 13 12.20 3.02 5.16
N ILE A 14 11.18 3.65 5.74
CA ILE A 14 10.81 3.45 7.15
C ILE A 14 10.35 2.01 7.37
N VAL A 15 9.44 1.50 6.54
CA VAL A 15 8.92 0.12 6.69
C VAL A 15 10.05 -0.91 6.54
N LEU A 16 10.87 -0.79 5.49
CA LEU A 16 11.96 -1.70 5.17
C LEU A 16 13.05 -1.73 6.23
N LYS A 17 13.27 -0.62 6.96
CA LYS A 17 14.17 -0.60 8.13
C LYS A 17 13.63 -1.38 9.34
N ASN A 18 12.31 -1.62 9.40
CA ASN A 18 11.65 -2.21 10.55
C ASN A 18 11.13 -3.64 10.29
N ILE A 19 11.32 -4.19 9.09
CA ILE A 19 10.92 -5.56 8.76
C ILE A 19 12.09 -6.37 8.24
N SER A 20 12.03 -7.68 8.44
CA SER A 20 12.88 -8.63 7.72
C SER A 20 12.16 -9.07 6.45
N LEU A 21 12.77 -8.84 5.29
CA LEU A 21 12.22 -9.30 4.03
C LEU A 21 12.36 -10.83 3.92
N PRO A 22 11.32 -11.54 3.47
CA PRO A 22 11.44 -12.97 3.17
C PRO A 22 12.46 -13.23 2.05
N ASP A 23 13.19 -14.34 2.10
CA ASP A 23 14.25 -14.73 1.14
C ASP A 23 13.80 -14.76 -0.34
N LEU A 24 12.50 -14.92 -0.55
CA LEU A 24 11.88 -14.90 -1.88
C LEU A 24 11.93 -13.51 -2.53
N ILE A 25 11.98 -12.43 -1.74
CA ILE A 25 12.08 -11.06 -2.24
C ILE A 25 13.55 -10.78 -2.55
N LYS A 26 13.84 -10.43 -3.79
CA LYS A 26 15.20 -10.10 -4.26
C LYS A 26 15.45 -8.61 -4.29
N GLU A 27 14.44 -7.85 -4.67
CA GLU A 27 14.57 -6.42 -4.87
C GLU A 27 13.20 -5.77 -4.69
N ILE A 28 13.21 -4.58 -4.10
CA ILE A 28 12.07 -3.68 -4.05
C ILE A 28 12.56 -2.36 -4.64
N ASP A 29 11.92 -1.93 -5.70
CA ASP A 29 12.22 -0.69 -6.41
C ASP A 29 10.98 0.20 -6.39
N ILE A 30 11.20 1.51 -6.26
CA ILE A 30 10.13 2.50 -6.14
C ILE A 30 10.41 3.60 -7.16
N ASP A 31 9.46 3.78 -8.08
CA ASP A 31 9.52 4.82 -9.09
C ASP A 31 8.20 5.61 -9.07
N GLY A 32 8.28 6.83 -8.53
CA GLY A 32 7.12 7.67 -8.31
C GLY A 32 6.06 6.98 -7.44
N SER A 33 4.87 6.75 -7.98
CA SER A 33 3.79 6.05 -7.29
C SER A 33 3.78 4.53 -7.51
N GLU A 34 4.79 3.97 -8.15
CA GLU A 34 4.89 2.54 -8.43
C GLU A 34 5.85 1.85 -7.47
N ILE A 35 5.46 0.67 -6.97
CA ILE A 35 6.31 -0.24 -6.22
C ILE A 35 6.47 -1.51 -7.04
N ASN A 36 7.71 -1.85 -7.36
CA ASN A 36 8.08 -3.05 -8.09
C ASN A 36 8.80 -4.01 -7.13
N VAL A 37 8.18 -5.16 -6.87
CA VAL A 37 8.75 -6.20 -6.01
C VAL A 37 9.20 -7.37 -6.90
N LYS A 38 10.50 -7.57 -7.05
CA LYS A 38 11.05 -8.74 -7.73
C LYS A 38 11.13 -9.91 -6.77
N ILE A 39 10.45 -11.00 -7.13
CA ILE A 39 10.42 -12.23 -6.34
C ILE A 39 11.03 -13.41 -7.12
N LYS A 40 11.65 -14.32 -6.38
CA LYS A 40 12.12 -15.62 -6.87
C LYS A 40 11.49 -16.72 -6.04
N PRO A 41 10.35 -17.28 -6.46
CA PRO A 41 9.59 -18.24 -5.65
C PRO A 41 10.36 -19.52 -5.35
N VAL A 42 11.10 -20.04 -6.34
CA VAL A 42 11.99 -21.20 -6.24
C VAL A 42 13.15 -21.06 -7.22
N THR A 43 14.26 -21.75 -6.98
CA THR A 43 15.51 -21.63 -7.77
C THR A 43 15.32 -21.92 -9.26
N ILE A 44 14.36 -22.78 -9.61
CA ILE A 44 14.10 -23.26 -10.98
C ILE A 44 13.13 -22.39 -11.78
N LEU A 45 12.40 -21.48 -11.13
CA LEU A 45 11.45 -20.59 -11.81
C LEU A 45 12.12 -19.24 -12.12
N PRO A 46 11.70 -18.57 -13.22
CA PRO A 46 12.16 -17.22 -13.50
C PRO A 46 11.73 -16.26 -12.39
N GLU A 47 12.47 -15.17 -12.27
CA GLU A 47 12.08 -14.07 -11.40
C GLU A 47 10.80 -13.41 -11.93
N ILE A 48 9.94 -13.00 -11.00
CA ILE A 48 8.66 -12.38 -11.30
C ILE A 48 8.69 -10.98 -10.70
N ALA A 49 8.41 -9.97 -11.52
CA ALA A 49 8.17 -8.62 -11.03
C ALA A 49 6.68 -8.46 -10.72
N LEU A 50 6.35 -8.18 -9.46
CA LEU A 50 5.03 -7.77 -9.01
C LEU A 50 4.99 -6.24 -8.93
N LYS A 51 4.19 -5.62 -9.80
CA LYS A 51 4.02 -4.17 -9.83
C LYS A 51 2.74 -3.78 -9.09
N PHE A 52 2.86 -2.75 -8.27
CA PHE A 52 1.78 -2.12 -7.53
C PHE A 52 1.78 -0.63 -7.82
N THR A 53 0.63 -0.06 -8.17
CA THR A 53 0.50 1.39 -8.37
C THR A 53 -0.32 1.97 -7.23
N ILE A 54 0.27 2.93 -6.51
CA ILE A 54 -0.37 3.65 -5.43
C ILE A 54 -1.10 4.86 -6.00
N THR A 55 -2.37 4.99 -5.66
CA THR A 55 -3.22 6.13 -6.02
C THR A 55 -4.15 6.45 -4.85
N SER A 56 -5.06 7.40 -5.06
CA SER A 56 -6.05 7.79 -4.07
C SER A 56 -7.44 7.90 -4.68
N GLU A 57 -8.44 7.48 -3.91
CA GLU A 57 -9.86 7.69 -4.22
C GLU A 57 -10.53 8.31 -2.98
N ALA A 58 -10.82 9.61 -3.04
CA ALA A 58 -11.35 10.41 -1.93
C ALA A 58 -10.49 10.29 -0.66
N GLU A 59 -11.02 9.71 0.42
CA GLU A 59 -10.34 9.54 1.71
C GLU A 59 -9.49 8.26 1.81
N LYS A 60 -9.33 7.53 0.70
CA LYS A 60 -8.65 6.24 0.66
C LYS A 60 -7.36 6.27 -0.14
N ILE A 61 -6.38 5.50 0.31
CA ILE A 61 -5.27 5.04 -0.52
C ILE A 61 -5.73 3.78 -1.25
N VAL A 62 -5.43 3.69 -2.54
CA VAL A 62 -5.73 2.53 -3.38
C VAL A 62 -4.44 1.99 -3.95
N VAL A 63 -4.20 0.68 -3.78
CA VAL A 63 -3.08 -0.04 -4.36
C VAL A 63 -3.61 -0.89 -5.50
N LEU A 64 -3.34 -0.49 -6.73
CA LEU A 64 -3.73 -1.24 -7.93
C LEU A 64 -2.70 -2.34 -8.20
N PHE A 65 -3.19 -3.53 -8.54
CA PHE A 65 -2.33 -4.66 -8.90
C PHE A 65 -2.08 -4.68 -10.40
N ASP A 66 -0.90 -5.18 -10.81
CA ASP A 66 -0.66 -5.56 -12.20
C ASP A 66 -1.78 -6.52 -12.69
N PRO A 67 -2.58 -6.14 -13.72
CA PRO A 67 -3.68 -6.97 -14.20
C PRO A 67 -3.26 -8.38 -14.57
N ALA A 68 -2.06 -8.56 -15.14
CA ALA A 68 -1.54 -9.86 -15.56
C ALA A 68 -1.21 -10.79 -14.38
N LYS A 69 -1.03 -10.23 -13.17
CA LYS A 69 -0.63 -10.95 -11.96
C LYS A 69 -1.61 -10.77 -10.80
N SER A 70 -2.71 -10.05 -11.03
CA SER A 70 -3.75 -9.70 -10.06
C SER A 70 -4.26 -10.90 -9.26
N VAL A 71 -4.56 -12.02 -9.94
CA VAL A 71 -5.03 -13.26 -9.29
C VAL A 71 -4.02 -13.84 -8.31
N ILE A 72 -2.73 -13.82 -8.66
CA ILE A 72 -1.65 -14.34 -7.82
C ILE A 72 -1.47 -13.44 -6.60
N ILE A 73 -1.43 -12.12 -6.82
CA ILE A 73 -1.31 -11.11 -5.77
C ILE A 73 -2.50 -11.21 -4.80
N TYR A 74 -3.72 -11.26 -5.32
CA TYR A 74 -4.94 -11.42 -4.53
C TYR A 74 -4.92 -12.70 -3.71
N GLY A 75 -4.57 -13.84 -4.31
CA GLY A 75 -4.51 -15.12 -3.60
C GLY A 75 -3.55 -15.08 -2.42
N PHE A 76 -2.38 -14.45 -2.59
CA PHE A 76 -1.40 -14.28 -1.53
C PHE A 76 -1.91 -13.37 -0.40
N LEU A 77 -2.42 -12.18 -0.74
CA LEU A 77 -2.92 -11.22 0.23
C LEU A 77 -4.16 -11.71 0.96
N LEU A 78 -5.07 -12.41 0.27
CA LEU A 78 -6.26 -13.00 0.86
C LEU A 78 -5.89 -14.00 1.96
N GLY A 79 -4.90 -14.86 1.69
CA GLY A 79 -4.42 -15.82 2.68
C GLY A 79 -3.84 -15.17 3.94
N LYS A 80 -3.25 -13.97 3.81
CA LYS A 80 -2.70 -13.20 4.94
C LYS A 80 -3.76 -12.41 5.69
N LEU A 81 -4.65 -11.73 4.97
CA LEU A 81 -5.63 -10.81 5.56
C LEU A 81 -6.88 -11.50 6.11
N LYS A 82 -7.15 -12.76 5.72
CA LYS A 82 -8.34 -13.49 6.15
C LYS A 82 -8.47 -13.59 7.68
N ASP A 83 -7.35 -13.74 8.37
CA ASP A 83 -7.33 -13.96 9.81
C ASP A 83 -7.17 -12.66 10.61
N GLU A 84 -6.58 -11.61 10.01
CA GLU A 84 -6.21 -10.38 10.72
C GLU A 84 -7.33 -9.32 10.77
N GLN A 85 -8.32 -9.39 9.87
CA GLN A 85 -9.47 -8.46 9.77
C GLN A 85 -9.12 -7.00 10.12
N ILE A 86 -8.07 -6.46 9.47
CA ILE A 86 -7.54 -5.13 9.79
C ILE A 86 -8.57 -4.06 9.42
N PRO A 87 -9.06 -3.25 10.39
CA PRO A 87 -10.07 -2.24 10.11
C PRO A 87 -9.58 -1.17 9.14
N GLY A 88 -10.44 -0.82 8.18
CA GLY A 88 -10.11 0.13 7.12
C GLY A 88 -9.38 -0.48 5.93
N ILE A 89 -8.96 -1.76 5.99
CA ILE A 89 -8.35 -2.45 4.85
C ILE A 89 -9.40 -3.32 4.16
N THR A 90 -9.56 -3.17 2.85
CA THR A 90 -10.45 -4.02 2.03
C THR A 90 -9.70 -4.53 0.81
N LEU A 91 -9.68 -5.85 0.63
CA LEU A 91 -9.02 -6.49 -0.50
C LEU A 91 -10.03 -6.86 -1.59
N PHE A 92 -9.76 -6.42 -2.81
CA PHE A 92 -10.43 -6.81 -4.05
C PHE A 92 -9.46 -7.58 -4.95
N LYS A 93 -9.97 -8.22 -6.02
CA LYS A 93 -9.14 -9.06 -6.89
C LYS A 93 -8.06 -8.27 -7.63
N GLU A 94 -8.33 -7.01 -7.90
CA GLU A 94 -7.53 -6.10 -8.71
C GLU A 94 -6.88 -4.97 -7.91
N ARG A 95 -7.28 -4.80 -6.64
CA ARG A 95 -6.80 -3.70 -5.80
C ARG A 95 -6.92 -3.96 -4.30
N LEU A 96 -6.14 -3.24 -3.52
CA LEU A 96 -6.31 -3.08 -2.07
C LEU A 96 -6.75 -1.65 -1.78
N GLU A 97 -7.79 -1.48 -0.98
CA GLU A 97 -8.24 -0.18 -0.48
C GLU A 97 -7.87 -0.02 0.99
N ILE A 98 -7.36 1.16 1.35
CA ILE A 98 -7.00 1.54 2.70
C ILE A 98 -7.75 2.84 3.03
N ASP A 99 -8.77 2.71 3.86
CA ASP A 99 -9.52 3.81 4.45
C ASP A 99 -8.75 4.35 5.66
N LEU A 100 -8.06 5.47 5.47
CA LEU A 100 -7.22 6.07 6.50
C LEU A 100 -8.05 6.55 7.70
N GLN A 101 -9.29 7.00 7.48
CA GLN A 101 -10.16 7.41 8.59
C GLN A 101 -10.41 6.22 9.51
N LYS A 102 -10.80 5.06 8.97
CA LYS A 102 -11.05 3.86 9.78
C LYS A 102 -9.78 3.30 10.42
N LEU A 103 -8.65 3.36 9.71
CA LEU A 103 -7.37 2.87 10.23
C LEU A 103 -6.85 3.74 11.39
N LEU A 104 -7.00 5.07 11.30
CA LEU A 104 -6.47 6.03 12.26
C LEU A 104 -7.41 6.30 13.45
N LEU A 105 -8.73 6.19 13.28
CA LEU A 105 -9.71 6.44 14.35
C LEU A 105 -9.52 5.53 15.58
N GLN A 106 -8.85 4.39 15.43
CA GLN A 106 -8.47 3.56 16.57
C GLN A 106 -7.48 4.25 17.51
N ASN A 107 -6.67 5.16 16.97
CA ASN A 107 -5.50 5.72 17.65
C ASN A 107 -5.59 7.24 17.85
N ILE A 108 -6.36 7.96 17.02
CA ILE A 108 -6.41 9.43 17.06
C ILE A 108 -7.85 9.93 17.04
N LYS A 109 -8.32 10.44 18.19
CA LYS A 109 -9.65 11.05 18.35
C LYS A 109 -9.64 12.50 17.88
N GLY A 110 -10.78 12.96 17.34
CA GLY A 110 -10.98 14.37 16.98
C GLY A 110 -10.31 14.79 15.66
N ILE A 111 -9.79 13.84 14.86
CA ILE A 111 -9.31 14.11 13.51
C ILE A 111 -10.26 13.48 12.50
N LYS A 112 -10.65 14.29 11.51
CA LYS A 112 -11.38 13.85 10.33
C LYS A 112 -10.52 14.06 9.10
N ILE A 113 -10.15 12.97 8.44
CA ILE A 113 -9.56 12.96 7.11
C ILE A 113 -10.61 13.46 6.13
N GLN A 114 -10.21 14.45 5.33
CA GLN A 114 -11.09 15.08 4.35
C GLN A 114 -10.74 14.59 2.94
N ASN A 115 -9.45 14.44 2.67
CA ASN A 115 -8.98 13.99 1.37
C ASN A 115 -7.60 13.36 1.49
N VAL A 116 -7.33 12.42 0.60
CA VAL A 116 -6.01 11.85 0.37
C VAL A 116 -5.69 12.06 -1.10
N PHE A 117 -4.49 12.54 -1.38
CA PHE A 117 -4.02 12.75 -2.74
C PHE A 117 -2.66 12.08 -2.91
N VAL A 118 -2.55 11.21 -3.90
CA VAL A 118 -1.29 10.58 -4.31
C VAL A 118 -0.97 11.02 -5.74
N THR A 119 0.18 11.68 -5.92
CA THR A 119 0.66 12.08 -7.24
C THR A 119 1.36 10.92 -7.94
N SER A 120 1.54 11.01 -9.27
CA SER A 120 2.37 10.07 -10.02
C SER A 120 3.86 10.10 -9.62
N SER A 121 4.35 11.20 -9.01
CA SER A 121 5.69 11.29 -8.45
C SER A 121 5.83 10.61 -7.09
N GLY A 122 4.75 10.01 -6.57
CA GLY A 122 4.74 9.32 -5.28
C GLY A 122 4.59 10.25 -4.08
N GLU A 123 4.30 11.54 -4.28
CA GLU A 123 3.96 12.44 -3.17
C GLU A 123 2.58 12.10 -2.64
N ILE A 124 2.46 12.05 -1.32
CA ILE A 124 1.23 11.71 -0.61
C ILE A 124 0.87 12.91 0.26
N LYS A 125 -0.30 13.48 0.03
CA LYS A 125 -0.87 14.55 0.84
C LYS A 125 -2.15 14.08 1.51
N ILE A 126 -2.27 14.32 2.80
CA ILE A 126 -3.45 13.99 3.60
C ILE A 126 -3.97 15.29 4.22
N ASP A 127 -5.17 15.69 3.79
CA ASP A 127 -5.86 16.86 4.33
C ASP A 127 -6.81 16.44 5.46
N PHE A 128 -6.75 17.15 6.60
CA PHE A 128 -7.57 16.84 7.76
C PHE A 128 -8.09 18.08 8.49
N SER A 129 -9.14 17.88 9.26
CA SER A 129 -9.70 18.89 10.16
C SER A 129 -9.88 18.32 11.56
N CYS A 130 -9.94 19.22 12.54
CA CYS A 130 -10.47 18.87 13.85
C CYS A 130 -11.98 18.59 13.68
N GLY A 131 -12.42 17.44 14.18
CA GLY A 131 -13.83 17.04 14.27
C GLY A 131 -14.47 17.49 15.57
#